data_AF-A0A9P1N322-F1
#
_entry.id   AF-A0A9P1N322-F1
#
_cell.length_a   1.000
_cell.length_b   1.000
_cell.length_c   1.000
_cell.angle_alpha   90.00
_cell.angle_beta   90.00
_cell.angle_gamma   90.00
#
_symmetry.space_group_name_H-M   'P 1'
#
loop_
_entity.id
_entity.type
_entity.pdbx_description
1 polymer ?
#
loop_
_entity_poly.entity_id
_entity_poly.type
_entity_poly.pdbx_seq_one_letter_code
_entity_poly.pdbx_strand_id
1 'polypeptide(L)'
;MMLRNVNDQIEVFYRISDDNINEWSVCETRHEKDIRPCVKQIDTVAGEWPTQTNYLYTTFNGVQYDVEFNMKNAVMVLGSGVYRIGSSVEFDSSCVGCIRELKSLFSTVFVVPKKNIFISIGGYHAKAEMLKSVEILQHLGYELYGSKGTADYFKMNKINVKPVDWPFEEGSSDEKMASGSRSVVEFLENKEFHLVINLPIRGSGAYRVSAFRTRRMAVDNGIPLITDIKCVHLVKIPFSFQTIFRYLSIHLINVV
;
A
#
# COMPACT_ATOMS: atom_id res chain seq x y z
N MET A 1 -16.83 23.72 27.90
CA MET A 1 -15.79 22.79 27.43
C MET A 1 -15.31 22.01 28.64
N MET A 2 -15.88 20.83 28.92
CA MET A 2 -15.44 20.01 30.04
C MET A 2 -14.14 19.32 29.65
N LEU A 3 -13.03 19.69 30.28
CA LEU A 3 -11.74 19.03 30.12
C LEU A 3 -11.84 17.62 30.70
N ARG A 4 -11.34 16.60 29.99
CA ARG A 4 -11.03 15.30 30.60
C ARG A 4 -10.08 15.54 31.77
N ASN A 5 -10.17 14.70 32.79
CA ASN A 5 -9.49 14.78 34.09
C ASN A 5 -8.04 15.31 33.96
N VAL A 6 -7.89 16.63 34.07
CA VAL A 6 -6.62 17.34 33.76
C VAL A 6 -5.49 16.82 34.65
N ASN A 7 -5.85 16.38 35.85
CA ASN A 7 -4.94 15.79 36.84
C ASN A 7 -4.22 14.54 36.33
N ASP A 8 -4.89 13.66 35.56
CA ASP A 8 -4.26 12.43 35.05
C ASP A 8 -3.23 12.74 33.94
N GLN A 9 -3.50 13.77 33.12
CA GLN A 9 -2.54 14.23 32.10
C GLN A 9 -1.36 14.97 32.71
N ILE A 10 -1.63 15.80 33.73
CA ILE A 10 -0.61 16.48 34.50
C ILE A 10 0.31 15.46 35.19
N GLU A 11 -0.24 14.38 35.77
CA GLU A 11 0.56 13.34 36.41
C GLU A 11 1.44 12.57 35.41
N VAL A 12 0.92 12.25 34.22
CA VAL A 12 1.74 11.66 33.15
C VAL A 12 2.85 12.63 32.71
N PHE A 13 2.55 13.93 32.62
CA PHE A 13 3.55 14.96 32.27
C PHE A 13 4.64 15.10 33.33
N TYR A 14 4.29 15.10 34.62
CA TYR A 14 5.27 15.15 35.72
C TYR A 14 6.07 13.87 35.89
N ARG A 15 5.53 12.70 35.54
CA ARG A 15 6.37 11.50 35.41
C ARG A 15 7.40 11.70 34.31
N ILE A 16 7.03 12.18 33.12
CA ILE A 16 7.96 12.41 32.00
C ILE A 16 9.15 13.32 32.36
N SER A 17 9.02 14.22 33.35
CA SER A 17 10.14 15.07 33.81
C SER A 17 11.23 14.35 34.62
N ASP A 18 11.08 13.07 34.95
CA ASP A 18 12.19 12.25 35.45
C ASP A 18 13.09 11.81 34.28
N ASP A 19 14.39 12.10 34.36
CA ASP A 19 15.41 11.91 33.31
C ASP A 19 15.59 10.45 32.80
N ASN A 20 14.88 9.46 33.36
CA ASN A 20 15.02 8.03 33.06
C ASN A 20 13.84 7.40 32.30
N ILE A 21 12.89 8.19 31.81
CA ILE A 21 11.67 7.65 31.18
C ILE A 21 11.79 7.63 29.65
N ASN A 22 11.62 6.44 29.08
CA ASN A 22 11.55 6.25 27.65
C ASN A 22 10.11 6.48 27.12
N GLU A 23 9.99 6.78 25.83
CA GLU A 23 8.70 7.04 25.18
C GLU A 23 7.69 5.88 25.33
N TRP A 24 8.20 4.65 25.39
CA TRP A 24 7.38 3.45 25.46
C TRP A 24 6.66 3.33 26.80
N SER A 25 7.37 3.61 27.90
CA SER A 25 6.83 3.65 29.26
C SER A 25 5.75 4.74 29.40
N VAL A 26 5.92 5.87 28.71
CA VAL A 26 4.89 6.92 28.65
C VAL A 26 3.64 6.44 27.92
N CYS A 27 3.81 5.76 26.79
CA CYS A 27 2.70 5.19 26.02
C CYS A 27 1.91 4.16 26.84
N GLU A 28 2.62 3.27 27.54
CA GLU A 28 2.04 2.26 28.42
C GLU A 28 1.24 2.88 29.57
N THR A 29 1.82 3.87 30.26
CA THR A 29 1.13 4.60 31.34
C THR A 29 -0.14 5.29 30.83
N ARG A 30 -0.10 5.89 29.64
CA ARG A 30 -1.29 6.50 29.02
C ARG A 30 -2.37 5.45 28.72
N HIS A 31 -1.97 4.25 28.29
CA HIS A 31 -2.91 3.15 28.08
C HIS A 31 -3.55 2.65 29.37
N GLU A 32 -2.78 2.51 30.45
CA GLU A 32 -3.28 2.09 31.77
C GLU A 32 -4.33 3.07 32.32
N LYS A 33 -4.11 4.37 32.09
CA LYS A 33 -5.03 5.45 32.52
C LYS A 33 -6.15 5.76 31.53
N ASP A 34 -6.29 4.96 30.47
CA ASP A 34 -7.22 5.19 29.35
C ASP A 34 -7.14 6.61 28.72
N ILE A 35 -5.94 7.18 28.73
CA ILE A 35 -5.62 8.45 28.07
C ILE A 35 -5.35 8.14 26.59
N ARG A 36 -6.42 8.13 25.80
CA ARG A 36 -6.37 7.92 24.34
C ARG A 36 -6.29 9.24 23.59
N PRO A 37 -5.49 9.33 22.51
CA PRO A 37 -5.51 10.51 21.66
C PRO A 37 -6.85 10.61 20.92
N CYS A 38 -7.39 11.83 20.85
CA CYS A 38 -8.54 12.16 20.02
C CYS A 38 -8.07 12.81 18.72
N VAL A 39 -8.78 12.52 17.64
CA VAL A 39 -8.57 13.15 16.33
C VAL A 39 -9.43 14.39 16.23
N LYS A 40 -8.79 15.50 15.88
CA LYS A 40 -9.37 16.82 15.75
C LYS A 40 -9.16 17.35 14.34
N GLN A 41 -10.12 18.12 13.83
CA GLN A 41 -10.03 18.74 12.51
C GLN A 41 -9.55 20.18 12.65
N ILE A 42 -8.61 20.59 11.79
CA ILE A 42 -8.22 21.99 11.66
C ILE A 42 -9.23 22.68 10.76
N ASP A 43 -9.83 23.76 11.27
CA ASP A 43 -10.63 24.66 10.47
C ASP A 43 -9.71 25.53 9.59
N THR A 44 -9.69 25.28 8.29
CA THR A 44 -8.83 26.01 7.35
C THR A 44 -9.52 27.19 6.69
N VAL A 45 -10.80 27.44 7.00
CA VAL A 45 -11.58 28.54 6.42
C VAL A 45 -12.08 29.51 7.49
N ALA A 46 -11.43 29.52 8.66
CA ALA A 46 -11.71 30.43 9.77
C ALA A 46 -13.19 30.47 10.17
N GLY A 47 -13.93 29.37 9.99
CA GLY A 47 -15.33 29.25 10.33
C GLY A 47 -16.31 29.86 9.31
N GLU A 48 -15.83 30.39 8.19
CA GLU A 48 -16.68 31.01 7.17
C GLU A 48 -17.47 29.98 6.36
N TRP A 49 -16.89 28.79 6.14
CA TRP A 49 -17.48 27.72 5.34
C TRP A 49 -17.24 26.35 6.00
N PRO A 50 -18.00 25.31 5.64
CA PRO A 50 -17.62 23.96 6.02
C PRO A 50 -16.27 23.60 5.36
N THR A 51 -15.25 23.34 6.16
CA THR A 51 -13.92 22.95 5.67
C THR A 51 -14.01 21.61 4.94
N GLN A 52 -13.78 21.59 3.62
CA GLN A 52 -13.77 20.35 2.82
C GLN A 52 -12.45 19.55 2.96
N THR A 53 -11.37 20.19 3.39
CA THR A 53 -10.03 19.58 3.52
C THR A 53 -9.85 18.94 4.90
N ASN A 54 -9.65 17.63 4.94
CA ASN A 54 -9.51 16.87 6.20
C ASN A 54 -8.09 16.97 6.78
N TYR A 55 -7.67 18.16 7.21
CA TYR A 55 -6.46 18.28 8.01
C TYR A 55 -6.76 17.81 9.43
N LEU A 56 -6.33 16.58 9.73
CA LEU A 56 -6.57 15.94 11.01
C LEU A 56 -5.28 15.89 11.83
N TYR A 57 -5.40 16.16 13.12
CA TYR A 57 -4.32 16.00 14.08
C TYR A 57 -4.80 15.23 15.31
N THR A 58 -3.88 14.51 15.93
CA THR A 58 -4.14 13.79 17.19
C THR A 58 -3.74 14.64 18.37
N THR A 59 -4.61 14.74 19.38
CA THR A 59 -4.30 15.39 20.65
C THR A 59 -4.84 14.59 21.82
N PHE A 60 -4.08 14.51 22.90
CA PHE A 60 -4.54 13.90 24.14
C PHE A 60 -5.53 14.82 24.88
N ASN A 61 -5.57 16.12 24.58
CA ASN A 61 -6.47 17.08 25.23
C ASN A 61 -7.91 17.05 24.68
N GLY A 62 -8.27 16.07 23.85
CA GLY A 62 -9.61 15.92 23.29
C GLY A 62 -10.53 15.07 24.16
N VAL A 63 -11.83 15.36 24.12
CA VAL A 63 -12.86 14.54 24.79
C VAL A 63 -13.49 13.52 23.82
N GLN A 64 -13.71 13.95 22.58
CA GLN A 64 -14.33 13.18 21.51
C GLN A 64 -13.62 13.46 20.18
N TYR A 65 -13.84 12.59 19.20
CA TYR A 65 -13.39 12.77 17.82
C TYR A 65 -14.25 13.82 17.11
N ASP A 66 -13.64 14.65 16.27
CA ASP A 66 -14.39 15.60 15.42
C ASP A 66 -14.91 14.94 14.13
N VAL A 67 -14.41 13.75 13.81
CA VAL A 67 -14.76 12.99 12.61
C VAL A 67 -15.22 11.58 12.95
N GLU A 68 -16.12 11.04 12.14
CA GLU A 68 -16.56 9.65 12.23
C GLU A 68 -15.64 8.74 11.40
N PHE A 69 -15.21 7.62 11.98
CA PHE A 69 -14.33 6.65 11.31
C PHE A 69 -15.14 5.52 10.66
N ASN A 70 -16.02 5.83 9.71
CA ASN A 70 -16.71 4.82 8.92
C ASN A 70 -15.88 4.43 7.68
N MET A 71 -14.71 3.84 7.90
CA MET A 71 -13.80 3.52 6.81
C MET A 71 -13.69 2.02 6.60
N LYS A 72 -14.40 1.50 5.60
CA LYS A 72 -14.29 0.10 5.18
C LYS A 72 -13.01 -0.16 4.38
N ASN A 73 -12.49 0.84 3.67
CA ASN A 73 -11.32 0.76 2.78
C ASN A 73 -10.38 1.99 2.97
N ALA A 74 -9.91 2.23 4.19
CA ALA A 74 -8.98 3.34 4.46
C ALA A 74 -7.56 3.01 3.98
N VAL A 75 -6.88 3.99 3.38
CA VAL A 75 -5.44 3.89 3.07
C VAL A 75 -4.67 4.88 3.93
N MET A 76 -3.66 4.38 4.65
CA MET A 76 -2.77 5.21 5.46
C MET A 76 -1.35 5.15 4.90
N VAL A 77 -0.78 6.32 4.62
CA VAL A 77 0.62 6.47 4.19
C VAL A 77 1.44 6.93 5.40
N LEU A 78 2.32 6.07 5.89
CA LEU A 78 3.22 6.37 7.00
C LEU A 78 4.59 6.82 6.50
N GLY A 79 5.21 7.77 7.21
CA GLY A 79 6.57 8.22 6.93
C GLY A 79 6.67 9.42 5.98
N SER A 80 5.58 9.85 5.35
CA SER A 80 5.52 11.20 4.80
C SER A 80 5.12 12.19 5.88
N GLY A 81 6.10 12.60 6.69
CA GLY A 81 5.88 13.67 7.65
C GLY A 81 5.48 14.97 6.96
N VAL A 82 4.65 15.76 7.65
CA VAL A 82 4.50 17.17 7.32
C VAL A 82 5.73 17.95 7.76
N TYR A 83 6.15 18.93 6.97
CA TYR A 83 7.17 19.86 7.38
C TYR A 83 6.51 21.03 8.11
N ARG A 84 6.94 21.30 9.34
CA ARG A 84 6.61 22.57 10.00
C ARG A 84 7.67 23.61 9.64
N ILE A 85 7.24 24.69 9.01
CA ILE A 85 8.05 25.88 8.79
C ILE A 85 7.37 27.03 9.54
N GLY A 86 7.86 27.32 10.75
CA GLY A 86 7.21 28.28 11.65
C GLY A 86 5.80 27.86 12.04
N SER A 87 4.82 28.72 11.78
CA SER A 87 3.38 28.46 12.00
C SER A 87 2.71 27.71 10.84
N SER A 88 3.42 27.50 9.72
CA SER A 88 2.90 26.81 8.54
C SER A 88 3.18 25.30 8.60
N VAL A 89 2.30 24.54 7.95
CA VAL A 89 2.43 23.09 7.75
C VAL A 89 2.43 22.83 6.24
N GLU A 90 3.48 22.19 5.75
CA GLU A 90 3.69 21.89 4.34
C GLU A 90 3.81 20.38 4.11
N PHE A 91 3.47 19.95 2.89
CA PHE A 91 3.53 18.56 2.46
C PHE A 91 4.48 18.43 1.28
N ASP A 92 5.29 17.38 1.28
CA ASP A 92 6.07 17.04 0.10
C ASP A 92 5.13 16.71 -1.07
N SER A 93 5.43 17.30 -2.23
CA SER A 93 4.77 16.98 -3.50
C SER A 93 4.80 15.48 -3.80
N SER A 94 5.89 14.79 -3.42
CA SER A 94 6.02 13.34 -3.62
C SER A 94 4.96 12.54 -2.85
N CYS A 95 4.62 12.97 -1.64
CA CYS A 95 3.58 12.34 -0.83
C CYS A 95 2.18 12.67 -1.33
N VAL A 96 1.93 13.93 -1.64
CA VAL A 96 0.63 14.35 -2.18
C VAL A 96 0.33 13.59 -3.48
N GLY A 97 1.34 13.40 -4.33
CA GLY A 97 1.28 12.49 -5.47
C GLY A 97 0.87 11.08 -5.03
N CYS A 98 1.69 10.45 -4.19
CA CYS A 98 1.48 9.08 -3.70
C CYS A 98 0.05 8.85 -3.18
N ILE A 99 -0.46 9.76 -2.34
CA ILE A 99 -1.83 9.70 -1.81
C ILE A 99 -2.87 9.79 -2.93
N ARG A 100 -2.68 10.69 -3.90
CA ARG A 100 -3.60 10.81 -5.05
C ARG A 100 -3.58 9.57 -5.93
N GLU A 101 -2.41 8.99 -6.16
CA GLU A 101 -2.29 7.75 -6.94
C GLU A 101 -2.91 6.56 -6.20
N LEU A 102 -2.67 6.42 -4.90
CA LEU A 102 -3.32 5.41 -4.06
C LEU A 102 -4.84 5.58 -4.06
N LYS A 103 -5.35 6.82 -3.90
CA LYS A 103 -6.79 7.10 -3.98
C LYS A 103 -7.37 6.72 -5.34
N SER A 104 -6.65 6.99 -6.42
CA SER A 104 -7.06 6.56 -7.77
C SER A 104 -7.09 5.04 -7.89
N LEU A 105 -6.07 4.35 -7.41
CA LEU A 105 -5.99 2.88 -7.42
C LEU A 105 -7.14 2.26 -6.63
N PHE A 106 -7.35 2.68 -5.38
CA PHE A 106 -8.36 2.11 -4.48
C PHE A 106 -9.80 2.62 -4.71
N SER A 107 -9.99 3.71 -5.46
CA SER A 107 -11.33 4.14 -5.88
C SER A 107 -11.87 3.31 -7.05
N THR A 108 -10.99 2.65 -7.80
CA THR A 108 -11.39 1.62 -8.77
C THR A 108 -11.68 0.29 -8.06
N VAL A 109 -12.17 -0.72 -8.78
CA VAL A 109 -12.42 -2.09 -8.26
C VAL A 109 -11.09 -2.83 -8.01
N PHE A 110 -10.11 -2.16 -7.40
CA PHE A 110 -8.85 -2.73 -6.98
C PHE A 110 -9.05 -3.39 -5.61
N VAL A 111 -9.01 -4.72 -5.61
CA VAL A 111 -9.05 -5.51 -4.39
C VAL A 111 -7.61 -5.86 -4.01
N VAL A 112 -7.26 -5.67 -2.73
CA VAL A 112 -5.94 -6.06 -2.21
C VAL A 112 -5.74 -7.55 -2.47
N PRO A 113 -4.65 -7.95 -3.14
CA PRO A 113 -4.41 -9.36 -3.43
C PRO A 113 -4.24 -10.15 -2.13
N LYS A 114 -4.78 -11.37 -2.10
CA LYS A 114 -4.67 -12.23 -0.91
C LYS A 114 -3.41 -13.10 -0.94
N LYS A 115 -3.02 -13.60 -2.11
CA LYS A 115 -1.95 -14.62 -2.20
C LYS A 115 -1.18 -14.63 -3.51
N ASN A 116 -1.81 -15.09 -4.59
CA ASN A 116 -1.09 -15.36 -5.84
C ASN A 116 -1.06 -14.11 -6.73
N ILE A 117 0.14 -13.73 -7.16
CA ILE A 117 0.37 -12.56 -8.03
C ILE A 117 1.09 -13.03 -9.29
N PHE A 118 0.55 -12.70 -10.45
CA PHE A 118 1.21 -12.94 -11.73
C PHE A 118 2.00 -11.72 -12.20
N ILE A 119 3.25 -11.90 -12.61
CA ILE A 119 4.18 -10.83 -13.00
C ILE A 119 4.76 -11.13 -14.39
N SER A 120 4.46 -10.24 -15.34
CA SER A 120 5.03 -10.25 -16.69
C SER A 120 5.63 -8.88 -16.98
N ILE A 121 6.97 -8.81 -17.03
CA ILE A 121 7.71 -7.56 -17.24
C ILE A 121 8.56 -7.68 -18.51
N GLY A 122 8.33 -6.75 -19.42
CA GLY A 122 9.11 -6.58 -20.64
C GLY A 122 10.29 -5.63 -20.42
N GLY A 123 11.42 -5.94 -21.07
CA GLY A 123 12.64 -5.13 -21.03
C GLY A 123 13.48 -5.35 -19.77
N TYR A 124 14.79 -5.16 -19.89
CA TYR A 124 15.73 -5.35 -18.77
C TYR A 124 15.61 -4.23 -17.72
N HIS A 125 15.51 -2.97 -18.16
CA HIS A 125 15.44 -1.81 -17.26
C HIS A 125 14.28 -1.89 -16.27
N ALA A 126 13.07 -2.20 -16.75
CA ALA A 126 11.90 -2.34 -15.88
C ALA A 126 12.02 -3.50 -14.89
N LYS A 127 12.68 -4.62 -15.29
CA LYS A 127 12.94 -5.74 -14.37
C LYS A 127 13.92 -5.35 -13.26
N ALA A 128 14.96 -4.59 -13.60
CA ALA A 128 15.94 -4.09 -12.63
C ALA A 128 15.32 -3.10 -11.64
N GLU A 129 14.52 -2.15 -12.13
CA GLU A 129 13.77 -1.20 -11.28
C GLU A 129 12.79 -1.93 -10.33
N MET A 130 12.18 -3.01 -10.82
CA MET A 130 11.24 -3.83 -10.06
C MET A 130 11.88 -4.80 -9.07
N LEU A 131 13.20 -4.97 -9.07
CA LEU A 131 13.87 -6.01 -8.29
C LEU A 131 13.52 -5.94 -6.80
N LYS A 132 13.72 -4.75 -6.19
CA LYS A 132 13.39 -4.53 -4.78
C LYS A 132 11.90 -4.69 -4.51
N SER A 133 11.06 -4.32 -5.47
CA SER A 133 9.61 -4.42 -5.37
C SER A 133 9.15 -5.86 -5.23
N VAL A 134 9.65 -6.72 -6.10
CA VAL A 134 9.29 -8.14 -6.14
C VAL A 134 9.86 -8.88 -4.92
N GLU A 135 11.05 -8.50 -4.46
CA GLU A 135 11.61 -9.01 -3.20
C GLU A 135 10.71 -8.72 -2.01
N ILE A 136 10.21 -7.49 -1.88
CA ILE A 136 9.28 -7.10 -0.80
C ILE A 136 7.99 -7.92 -0.90
N LEU A 137 7.41 -8.07 -2.10
CA LEU A 137 6.19 -8.87 -2.28
C LEU A 137 6.41 -10.34 -1.83
N GLN A 138 7.57 -10.92 -2.12
CA GLN A 138 7.90 -12.26 -1.64
C GLN A 138 8.01 -12.31 -0.11
N HIS A 139 8.68 -11.33 0.52
CA HIS A 139 8.79 -11.26 1.99
C HIS A 139 7.45 -11.04 2.69
N LEU A 140 6.49 -10.38 2.03
CA LEU A 140 5.13 -10.24 2.52
C LEU A 140 4.32 -11.55 2.43
N GLY A 141 4.88 -12.62 1.87
CA GLY A 141 4.26 -13.94 1.80
C GLY A 141 3.38 -14.17 0.56
N TYR A 142 3.45 -13.31 -0.44
CA TYR A 142 2.76 -13.54 -1.71
C TYR A 142 3.43 -14.65 -2.52
N GLU A 143 2.62 -15.50 -3.16
CA GLU A 143 3.12 -16.48 -4.12
C GLU A 143 3.26 -15.84 -5.50
N LEU A 144 4.49 -15.76 -5.99
CA LEU A 144 4.81 -15.07 -7.23
C LEU A 144 4.88 -16.03 -8.40
N TYR A 145 4.16 -15.69 -9.46
CA TYR A 145 4.12 -16.41 -10.73
C TYR A 145 4.56 -15.46 -11.84
N GLY A 146 5.19 -15.95 -12.90
CA GLY A 146 5.59 -15.07 -13.98
C GLY A 146 5.89 -15.77 -15.30
N SER A 147 5.98 -14.97 -16.36
CA SER A 147 6.44 -15.48 -17.66
C SER A 147 7.85 -16.05 -17.54
N LYS A 148 8.21 -17.04 -18.38
CA LYS A 148 9.53 -17.70 -18.35
C LYS A 148 10.70 -16.72 -18.22
N GLY A 149 10.78 -15.72 -19.10
CA GLY A 149 11.86 -14.72 -19.07
C GLY A 149 11.79 -13.74 -17.89
N THR A 150 10.65 -13.58 -17.23
CA THR A 150 10.54 -12.81 -15.97
C THR A 150 10.97 -13.67 -14.79
N ALA A 151 10.52 -14.94 -14.74
CA ALA A 151 10.87 -15.89 -13.70
C ALA A 151 12.38 -16.17 -13.66
N ASP A 152 13.01 -16.41 -14.82
CA ASP A 152 14.45 -16.65 -14.91
C ASP A 152 15.27 -15.47 -14.37
N TYR A 153 14.89 -14.24 -14.74
CA TYR A 153 15.56 -13.03 -14.28
C TYR A 153 15.52 -12.90 -12.76
N PHE A 154 14.35 -13.06 -12.15
CA PHE A 154 14.19 -12.92 -10.71
C PHE A 154 14.83 -14.09 -9.95
N LYS A 155 14.79 -15.30 -10.51
CA LYS A 155 15.45 -16.49 -9.95
C LYS A 155 16.97 -16.31 -9.90
N MET A 156 17.57 -15.72 -10.92
CA MET A 156 19.00 -15.36 -10.91
C MET A 156 19.34 -14.35 -9.81
N ASN A 157 18.38 -13.49 -9.45
CA ASN A 157 18.52 -12.53 -8.36
C ASN A 157 18.01 -13.07 -6.99
N LYS A 158 17.91 -14.39 -6.83
CA LYS A 158 17.50 -15.08 -5.59
C LYS A 158 16.05 -14.82 -5.16
N ILE A 159 15.19 -14.43 -6.09
CA ILE A 159 13.75 -14.26 -5.87
C ILE A 159 13.02 -15.43 -6.54
N ASN A 160 12.24 -16.18 -5.78
CA ASN A 160 11.50 -17.34 -6.25
C ASN A 160 10.20 -16.90 -6.95
N VAL A 161 10.24 -16.85 -8.28
CA VAL A 161 9.07 -16.65 -9.13
C VAL A 161 8.80 -17.94 -9.90
N LYS A 162 7.62 -18.53 -9.72
CA LYS A 162 7.22 -19.75 -10.42
C LYS A 162 6.96 -19.45 -11.90
N PRO A 163 7.67 -20.10 -12.84
CA PRO A 163 7.38 -19.91 -14.26
C PRO A 163 6.01 -20.48 -14.61
N VAL A 164 5.29 -19.80 -15.49
CA VAL A 164 3.99 -20.25 -16.01
C VAL A 164 4.03 -20.17 -17.53
N ASP A 165 3.53 -21.22 -18.18
CA ASP A 165 3.57 -21.35 -19.64
C ASP A 165 2.41 -20.60 -20.32
N TRP A 166 2.72 -20.06 -21.49
CA TRP A 166 1.77 -19.38 -22.37
C TRP A 166 1.32 -20.34 -23.48
N PRO A 167 0.01 -20.54 -23.67
CA PRO A 167 -0.48 -21.47 -24.69
C PRO A 167 -0.45 -20.95 -26.14
N PHE A 168 0.05 -19.72 -26.39
CA PHE A 168 -0.04 -19.07 -27.71
C PHE A 168 1.26 -18.43 -28.20
N GLU A 169 2.44 -18.94 -27.82
CA GLU A 169 3.67 -18.52 -28.52
C GLU A 169 3.70 -19.18 -29.91
N GLU A 170 3.58 -18.37 -30.97
CA GLU A 170 3.76 -18.82 -32.35
C GLU A 170 5.16 -19.45 -32.48
N GLY A 171 5.19 -20.78 -32.64
CA GLY A 171 6.41 -21.57 -32.78
C GLY A 171 6.50 -22.81 -31.89
N SER A 172 5.61 -23.03 -30.93
CA SER A 172 5.54 -24.32 -30.24
C SER A 172 4.84 -25.36 -31.11
N SER A 173 5.60 -26.03 -31.97
CA SER A 173 5.35 -27.41 -32.34
C SER A 173 5.07 -28.22 -31.06
N ASP A 174 4.22 -29.24 -31.17
CA ASP A 174 3.76 -30.17 -30.12
C ASP A 174 4.87 -30.84 -29.29
N GLU A 175 5.67 -30.05 -28.57
CA GLU A 175 6.63 -30.53 -27.60
C GLU A 175 6.00 -30.44 -26.23
N LYS A 176 5.33 -31.55 -25.89
CA LYS A 176 5.12 -32.09 -24.55
C LYS A 176 4.92 -31.04 -23.45
N MET A 177 3.67 -30.91 -23.01
CA MET A 177 3.36 -30.56 -21.62
C MET A 177 4.42 -31.18 -20.70
N ALA A 178 5.31 -30.36 -20.14
CA ALA A 178 6.08 -30.78 -18.99
C ALA A 178 5.02 -31.15 -17.93
N SER A 179 5.05 -32.40 -17.47
CA SER A 179 3.97 -33.09 -16.75
C SER A 179 3.62 -32.45 -15.40
N GLY A 180 3.01 -31.26 -15.42
CA GLY A 180 2.63 -30.49 -14.23
C GLY A 180 2.63 -28.96 -14.38
N SER A 181 3.09 -28.39 -15.50
CA SER A 181 3.05 -26.93 -15.69
C SER A 181 1.63 -26.47 -16.07
N ARG A 182 0.92 -25.86 -15.12
CA ARG A 182 -0.41 -25.25 -15.36
C ARG A 182 -0.26 -23.97 -16.18
N SER A 183 -1.19 -23.72 -17.12
CA SER A 183 -1.12 -22.56 -18.02
C SER A 183 -1.62 -21.27 -17.35
N VAL A 184 -1.15 -20.10 -17.82
CA VAL A 184 -1.65 -18.79 -17.32
C VAL A 184 -3.16 -18.66 -17.48
N VAL A 185 -3.71 -19.26 -18.53
CA VAL A 185 -5.15 -19.26 -18.84
C VAL A 185 -5.93 -19.97 -17.73
N GLU A 186 -5.50 -21.16 -17.32
CA GLU A 186 -6.15 -21.91 -16.22
C GLU A 186 -6.14 -21.14 -14.90
N PHE A 187 -5.03 -20.47 -14.56
CA PHE A 187 -4.98 -19.68 -13.32
C PHE A 187 -5.93 -18.48 -13.35
N LEU A 188 -6.13 -17.85 -14.52
CA LEU A 188 -7.04 -16.72 -14.69
C LEU A 188 -8.51 -17.19 -14.67
N GLU A 189 -8.85 -18.27 -15.37
CA GLU A 189 -10.20 -18.83 -15.41
C GLU A 189 -10.65 -19.35 -14.04
N ASN A 190 -9.76 -20.02 -13.31
CA ASN A 190 -10.02 -20.49 -11.95
C ASN A 190 -9.94 -19.36 -10.89
N LYS A 191 -9.67 -18.11 -11.30
CA LYS A 191 -9.49 -16.94 -10.42
C LYS A 191 -8.46 -17.17 -9.30
N GLU A 192 -7.44 -17.95 -9.61
CA GLU A 192 -6.36 -18.25 -8.66
C GLU A 192 -5.41 -17.06 -8.52
N PHE A 193 -5.24 -16.25 -9.58
CA PHE A 193 -4.53 -14.98 -9.49
C PHE A 193 -5.42 -13.90 -8.88
N HIS A 194 -4.88 -13.23 -7.85
CA HIS A 194 -5.54 -12.13 -7.17
C HIS A 194 -5.05 -10.77 -7.68
N LEU A 195 -3.92 -10.73 -8.36
CA LEU A 195 -3.37 -9.54 -9.00
C LEU A 195 -2.54 -9.96 -10.22
N VAL A 196 -2.70 -9.21 -11.31
CA VAL A 196 -1.89 -9.33 -12.53
C VAL A 196 -1.07 -8.05 -12.70
N ILE A 197 0.26 -8.18 -12.77
CA ILE A 197 1.19 -7.10 -13.09
C ILE A 197 1.72 -7.37 -14.49
N ASN A 198 1.37 -6.52 -15.45
CA ASN A 198 1.79 -6.66 -16.84
C ASN A 198 2.40 -5.34 -17.34
N LEU A 199 3.73 -5.28 -17.36
CA LEU A 199 4.51 -4.11 -17.79
C LEU A 199 5.08 -4.36 -19.20
N PRO A 200 4.42 -3.89 -20.28
CA PRO A 200 4.92 -4.07 -21.64
C PRO A 200 6.14 -3.17 -21.93
N ILE A 201 6.94 -3.54 -22.94
CA ILE A 201 8.04 -2.71 -23.44
C ILE A 201 7.44 -1.46 -24.11
N ARG A 202 7.83 -0.27 -23.67
CA ARG A 202 7.53 0.98 -24.38
C ARG A 202 8.57 1.17 -25.49
N GLY A 203 8.15 1.28 -26.75
CA GLY A 203 9.02 1.71 -27.85
C GLY A 203 9.54 0.65 -28.84
N SER A 204 9.09 -0.61 -28.78
CA SER A 204 9.32 -1.58 -29.87
C SER A 204 7.99 -2.06 -30.41
N GLY A 205 7.78 -1.95 -31.73
CA GLY A 205 6.55 -2.32 -32.45
C GLY A 205 6.16 -3.81 -32.35
N ALA A 206 6.86 -4.62 -31.55
CA ALA A 206 6.46 -5.98 -31.21
C ALA A 206 5.51 -5.94 -30.00
N TYR A 207 4.27 -5.48 -30.21
CA TYR A 207 3.21 -5.70 -29.24
C TYR A 207 2.89 -7.19 -29.23
N ARG A 208 3.43 -7.94 -28.28
CA ARG A 208 3.09 -9.36 -28.16
C ARG A 208 1.58 -9.49 -27.92
N VAL A 209 0.89 -10.12 -28.87
CA VAL A 209 -0.56 -10.40 -28.80
C VAL A 209 -0.92 -11.11 -27.49
N SER A 210 -0.01 -11.95 -26.98
CA SER A 210 -0.15 -12.63 -25.70
C SER A 210 -0.35 -11.66 -24.53
N ALA A 211 0.42 -10.55 -24.45
CA ALA A 211 0.30 -9.58 -23.37
C ALA A 211 -1.05 -8.83 -23.38
N PHE A 212 -1.60 -8.58 -24.57
CA PHE A 212 -2.94 -8.00 -24.70
C PHE A 212 -4.02 -8.95 -24.19
N ARG A 213 -3.94 -10.23 -24.62
CA ARG A 213 -4.90 -11.25 -24.20
C ARG A 213 -4.90 -11.45 -22.69
N THR A 214 -3.73 -11.48 -22.04
CA THR A 214 -3.66 -11.56 -20.56
C THR A 214 -4.38 -10.39 -19.89
N ARG A 215 -4.13 -9.17 -20.37
CA ARG A 215 -4.78 -7.98 -19.80
C ARG A 215 -6.29 -8.06 -19.97
N ARG A 216 -6.75 -8.46 -21.16
CA ARG A 216 -8.17 -8.62 -21.46
C ARG A 216 -8.81 -9.69 -20.57
N MET A 217 -8.19 -10.86 -20.45
CA MET A 217 -8.68 -11.95 -19.59
C MET A 217 -8.71 -11.56 -18.10
N ALA A 218 -7.70 -10.83 -17.60
CA ALA A 218 -7.71 -10.34 -16.23
C ALA A 218 -8.92 -9.42 -15.99
N VAL A 219 -9.17 -8.48 -16.91
CA VAL A 219 -10.33 -7.59 -16.85
C VAL A 219 -11.65 -8.37 -16.95
N ASP A 220 -11.77 -9.30 -17.90
CA ASP A 220 -13.00 -10.08 -18.10
C ASP A 220 -13.33 -10.98 -16.90
N ASN A 221 -12.31 -11.44 -16.16
CA ASN A 221 -12.49 -12.24 -14.94
C ASN A 221 -12.60 -11.39 -13.65
N GLY A 222 -12.54 -10.06 -13.76
CA GLY A 222 -12.58 -9.15 -12.62
C GLY A 222 -11.34 -9.22 -11.71
N ILE A 223 -10.20 -9.65 -12.25
CA ILE A 223 -8.92 -9.72 -11.54
C ILE A 223 -8.20 -8.37 -11.69
N PRO A 224 -7.79 -7.72 -10.58
CA PRO A 224 -7.04 -6.47 -10.63
C PRO A 224 -5.81 -6.55 -11.54
N LEU A 225 -5.62 -5.52 -12.36
CA LEU A 225 -4.54 -5.43 -13.34
C LEU A 225 -3.75 -4.14 -13.17
N ILE A 226 -2.43 -4.25 -13.06
CA ILE A 226 -1.51 -3.11 -13.04
C ILE A 226 -0.64 -3.13 -14.29
N THR A 227 -0.62 -2.02 -15.02
CA THR A 227 0.15 -1.84 -16.25
C THR A 227 1.20 -0.74 -16.19
N ASP A 228 1.33 -0.04 -15.06
CA ASP A 228 2.34 0.99 -14.83
C ASP A 228 3.24 0.59 -13.65
N ILE A 229 4.55 0.75 -13.85
CA ILE A 229 5.56 0.41 -12.84
C ILE A 229 5.34 1.19 -11.55
N LYS A 230 4.97 2.48 -11.62
CA LYS A 230 4.76 3.34 -10.45
C LYS A 230 3.67 2.79 -9.54
N CYS A 231 2.58 2.31 -10.11
CA CYS A 231 1.49 1.70 -9.36
C CYS A 231 1.95 0.43 -8.64
N VAL A 232 2.86 -0.35 -9.23
CA VAL A 232 3.42 -1.52 -8.54
C VAL A 232 4.30 -1.13 -7.36
N HIS A 233 5.02 0.00 -7.47
CA HIS A 233 5.79 0.51 -6.34
C HIS A 233 4.92 0.80 -5.11
N LEU A 234 3.66 1.21 -5.33
CA LEU A 234 2.71 1.59 -4.28
C LEU A 234 2.04 0.40 -3.57
N VAL A 235 1.91 -0.77 -4.24
CA VAL A 235 1.22 -1.96 -3.69
C VAL A 235 1.99 -2.67 -2.56
N LYS A 236 3.21 -2.19 -2.22
CA LYS A 236 4.13 -2.81 -1.25
C LYS A 236 3.77 -2.62 0.22
N ILE A 237 2.71 -1.89 0.53
CA ILE A 237 2.41 -1.49 1.92
C ILE A 237 1.44 -2.53 2.52
N PRO A 238 1.89 -3.39 3.45
CA PRO A 238 0.98 -4.27 4.16
C PRO A 238 0.00 -3.44 4.99
N PHE A 239 -1.29 -3.67 4.77
CA PHE A 239 -2.36 -3.08 5.55
C PHE A 239 -2.53 -3.85 6.86
N SER A 240 -2.02 -3.29 7.96
CA SER A 240 -2.54 -3.60 9.29
C SER A 240 -2.70 -2.29 10.07
N PHE A 241 -3.92 -1.75 10.02
CA PHE A 241 -4.34 -0.55 10.75
C PHE A 241 -4.19 -0.73 12.29
N GLN A 242 -4.25 -1.98 12.78
CA GLN A 242 -4.20 -2.31 14.21
C GLN A 242 -2.81 -2.18 14.83
N THR A 243 -1.73 -2.33 14.06
CA THR A 243 -0.37 -2.18 14.60
C THR A 243 -0.01 -0.71 14.81
N ILE A 244 -0.56 0.19 14.00
CA ILE A 244 -0.10 1.58 13.87
C ILE A 244 -0.56 2.46 15.04
N PHE A 245 -1.80 2.30 15.51
CA PHE A 245 -2.31 3.05 16.67
C PHE A 245 -1.63 2.70 17.99
N ARG A 246 -0.88 1.60 18.04
CA ARG A 246 -0.14 1.17 19.23
C ARG A 246 1.21 1.91 19.40
N TYR A 247 1.67 2.62 18.36
CA TYR A 247 3.04 3.16 18.28
C TYR A 247 3.14 4.67 18.02
N LEU A 248 2.05 5.40 17.77
CA LEU A 248 2.13 6.80 17.35
C LEU A 248 1.92 7.79 18.50
N SER A 249 3.02 8.31 19.03
CA SER A 249 3.06 9.65 19.62
C SER A 249 2.97 10.69 18.49
N ILE A 250 1.86 11.43 18.44
CA ILE A 250 1.66 12.70 17.71
C ILE A 250 2.22 12.72 16.29
N HIS A 251 1.46 12.25 15.30
CA HIS A 251 1.70 12.58 13.89
C HIS A 251 0.38 12.95 13.23
N LEU A 252 0.35 14.03 12.44
CA LEU A 252 -0.80 14.37 11.60
C LEU A 252 -1.09 13.17 10.69
N ILE A 253 -2.32 12.67 10.77
CA ILE A 253 -2.75 11.52 9.97
C ILE A 253 -3.53 12.10 8.80
N ASN A 254 -2.95 12.03 7.61
CA ASN A 254 -3.71 12.28 6.39
C ASN A 254 -4.51 11.00 6.10
N VAL A 255 -5.76 10.99 6.58
CA VAL A 255 -6.70 9.90 6.36
C VAL A 255 -7.48 10.22 5.09
N VAL A 256 -7.34 9.38 4.07
CA VAL A 256 -8.11 9.47 2.81
C VAL A 256 -8.93 8.21 2.60
#